data_AF-A0A447QRR2-F1
#
_entry.id   AF-A0A447QRR2-F1
#
_cell.length_a   1.000
_cell.length_b   1.000
_cell.length_c   1.000
_cell.angle_alpha   90.00
_cell.angle_beta   90.00
_cell.angle_gamma   90.00
#
_symmetry.space_group_name_H-M   'P 1'
#
loop_
_entity.id
_entity.type
_entity.pdbx_description
1 polymer ?
#
loop_
_entity_poly.entity_id
_entity_poly.type
_entity_poly.pdbx_seq_one_letter_code
_entity_poly.pdbx_strand_id
1 'polypeptide(L)'
;MKNKTFLSVATASTGGTYYPMGVGLANVWSTRLKQDGIQVTGQSSAGSIENIDLLQKDEAQLAILQSLLAVEAYQGVGNFAGRAYGDLRAISMLWPTSSIL
;
A
#
# COMPACT_ATOMS: atom_id res chain seq x y z
N MET A 1 -17.96 -5.09 22.54
CA MET A 1 -17.96 -5.25 21.07
C MET A 1 -16.52 -5.09 20.62
N LYS A 2 -15.94 -5.98 19.80
CA LYS A 2 -14.60 -5.75 19.26
C LYS A 2 -14.65 -4.53 18.34
N ASN A 3 -13.76 -3.56 18.50
CA ASN A 3 -13.65 -2.43 17.57
C ASN A 3 -13.27 -2.96 16.18
N LYS A 4 -14.01 -2.54 15.16
CA LYS A 4 -13.67 -2.87 13.78
C LYS A 4 -12.53 -1.99 13.31
N THR A 5 -11.52 -2.60 12.70
CA THR A 5 -10.40 -1.89 12.08
C THR A 5 -10.57 -1.94 10.57
N PHE A 6 -10.53 -0.79 9.92
CA PHE A 6 -10.60 -0.68 8.46
C PHE A 6 -9.22 -0.30 7.94
N LEU A 7 -8.69 -1.09 7.02
CA LEU A 7 -7.41 -0.84 6.37
C LEU A 7 -7.64 -0.68 4.88
N SER A 8 -6.93 0.26 4.27
CA SER A 8 -6.96 0.46 2.82
C SER A 8 -5.62 0.15 2.18
N VAL A 9 -5.65 -0.52 1.02
CA VAL A 9 -4.49 -0.84 0.19
C VAL A 9 -4.49 0.09 -1.02
N ALA A 10 -3.57 1.02 -1.09
CA ALA A 10 -3.37 1.87 -2.26
C ALA A 10 -2.68 1.07 -3.38
N THR A 11 -3.24 1.12 -4.60
CA THR A 11 -2.85 0.22 -5.69
C THR A 11 -2.36 0.96 -6.94
N ALA A 12 -3.20 1.04 -7.98
CA ALA A 12 -2.99 1.75 -9.23
C ALA A 12 -4.37 2.08 -9.84
N SER A 13 -4.40 2.58 -11.08
CA SER A 13 -5.64 2.84 -11.78
C SER A 13 -6.44 1.56 -11.96
N THR A 14 -7.76 1.66 -12.14
CA THR A 14 -8.65 0.49 -12.30
C THR A 14 -8.29 -0.38 -13.51
N GLY A 15 -7.63 0.18 -14.53
CA GLY A 15 -7.07 -0.55 -15.68
C GLY A 15 -5.63 -1.05 -15.49
N GLY A 16 -4.95 -0.66 -14.41
CA GLY A 16 -3.59 -1.10 -14.09
C GLY A 16 -3.57 -2.45 -13.39
N THR A 17 -2.49 -3.21 -13.57
CA THR A 17 -2.38 -4.57 -13.02
C THR A 17 -2.52 -4.62 -11.50
N TYR A 18 -2.06 -3.58 -10.78
CA TYR A 18 -1.98 -3.61 -9.30
C TYR A 18 -3.35 -3.50 -8.64
N TYR A 19 -4.33 -2.91 -9.33
CA TYR A 19 -5.68 -2.75 -8.79
C TYR A 19 -6.36 -4.10 -8.51
N PRO A 20 -6.55 -5.00 -9.48
CA PRO A 20 -7.15 -6.31 -9.21
C PRO A 20 -6.32 -7.16 -8.24
N MET A 21 -4.99 -7.01 -8.22
CA MET A 21 -4.14 -7.72 -7.26
C MET A 21 -4.36 -7.23 -5.83
N GLY A 22 -4.36 -5.93 -5.59
CA GLY A 22 -4.59 -5.37 -4.25
C GLY A 22 -6.01 -5.64 -3.74
N VAL A 23 -7.02 -5.58 -4.61
CA VAL A 23 -8.40 -5.98 -4.27
C VAL A 23 -8.47 -7.47 -3.91
N GLY A 24 -7.79 -8.34 -4.67
CA GLY A 24 -7.72 -9.77 -4.36
C GLY A 24 -7.08 -10.06 -3.00
N LEU A 25 -5.96 -9.41 -2.70
CA LEU A 25 -5.28 -9.54 -1.40
C LEU A 25 -6.14 -9.00 -0.25
N ALA A 26 -6.75 -7.83 -0.43
CA ALA A 26 -7.66 -7.23 0.55
C ALA A 26 -8.84 -8.17 0.89
N ASN A 27 -9.39 -8.86 -0.10
CA ASN A 27 -10.44 -9.86 0.11
C ASN A 27 -9.95 -11.07 0.91
N VAL A 28 -8.75 -11.58 0.59
CA VAL A 28 -8.14 -12.68 1.35
C VAL A 28 -7.89 -12.27 2.79
N TRP A 29 -7.29 -11.10 3.04
CA TRP A 29 -7.03 -10.61 4.39
C TRP A 29 -8.31 -10.36 5.18
N SER A 30 -9.32 -9.73 4.59
CA SER A 30 -10.62 -9.54 5.23
C SER A 30 -11.26 -10.86 5.64
N THR A 31 -11.16 -11.87 4.79
CA THR A 31 -11.69 -13.21 5.08
C THR A 31 -10.94 -13.86 6.24
N ARG A 32 -9.61 -13.77 6.24
CA ARG A 32 -8.75 -14.42 7.23
C ARG A 32 -8.74 -13.72 8.59
N LEU A 33 -8.86 -12.40 8.61
CA LEU A 33 -8.77 -11.56 9.81
C LEU A 33 -10.14 -11.12 10.34
N LYS A 34 -11.22 -11.71 9.81
CA LYS A 34 -12.60 -11.43 10.24
C LYS A 34 -12.81 -11.61 11.75
N GLN A 35 -12.19 -12.63 12.34
CA GLN A 35 -12.29 -12.91 13.79
C GLN A 35 -11.62 -11.84 14.66
N ASP A 36 -10.65 -11.13 14.09
CA ASP A 36 -9.95 -10.00 14.71
C ASP A 36 -10.66 -8.66 14.47
N GLY A 37 -11.75 -8.67 13.70
CA GLY A 37 -12.52 -7.47 13.39
C GLY A 37 -11.85 -6.57 12.35
N ILE A 38 -10.93 -7.11 11.55
CA ILE A 38 -10.22 -6.36 10.51
C ILE A 38 -10.92 -6.55 9.17
N GLN A 39 -11.21 -5.44 8.50
CA GLN A 39 -11.69 -5.39 7.12
C GLN A 39 -10.67 -4.62 6.29
N VAL A 40 -10.27 -5.18 5.17
CA VAL A 40 -9.32 -4.57 4.24
C VAL A 40 -10.00 -4.32 2.90
N THR A 41 -9.73 -3.18 2.28
CA THR A 41 -10.23 -2.84 0.93
C THR A 41 -9.09 -2.36 0.05
N GLY A 42 -9.12 -2.70 -1.24
CA GLY A 42 -8.24 -2.07 -2.23
C GLY A 42 -8.84 -0.75 -2.71
N GLN A 43 -8.01 0.27 -2.88
CA GLN A 43 -8.38 1.55 -3.48
C GLN A 43 -7.53 1.84 -4.72
N SER A 44 -8.16 2.47 -5.72
CA SER A 44 -7.46 2.92 -6.93
C SER A 44 -6.62 4.15 -6.64
N SER A 45 -5.53 4.32 -7.38
CA SER A 45 -4.64 5.48 -7.31
C SER A 45 -3.96 5.74 -8.66
N ALA A 46 -3.20 6.83 -8.75
CA ALA A 46 -2.31 7.19 -9.84
C ALA A 46 -0.98 6.41 -9.82
N GLY A 47 -0.74 5.58 -8.81
CA GLY A 47 0.44 4.71 -8.71
C GLY A 47 1.36 5.05 -7.53
N SER A 48 2.60 4.54 -7.57
CA SER A 48 3.45 4.45 -6.37
C SER A 48 3.80 5.79 -5.71
N ILE A 49 3.93 6.89 -6.47
CA ILE A 49 4.21 8.21 -5.87
C ILE A 49 3.02 8.66 -5.00
N GLU A 50 1.80 8.61 -5.54
CA GLU A 50 0.61 8.94 -4.77
C GLU A 50 0.41 7.94 -3.62
N ASN A 51 0.66 6.64 -3.84
CA ASN A 51 0.54 5.65 -2.77
C ASN A 51 1.44 5.98 -1.56
N ILE A 52 2.65 6.49 -1.80
CA ILE A 52 3.55 6.92 -0.72
C ILE A 52 2.98 8.14 0.01
N ASP A 53 2.45 9.11 -0.73
CA ASP A 53 1.80 10.28 -0.14
C ASP A 53 0.57 9.88 0.71
N LEU A 54 -0.22 8.89 0.25
CA LEU A 54 -1.37 8.33 0.98
C LEU A 54 -0.94 7.63 2.27
N LEU A 55 0.18 6.88 2.24
CA LEU A 55 0.76 6.28 3.46
C LEU A 55 1.22 7.36 4.45
N GLN A 56 1.89 8.42 3.98
CA GLN A 56 2.38 9.49 4.86
C GLN A 56 1.26 10.30 5.51
N LYS A 57 0.10 10.42 4.83
CA LYS A 57 -1.09 11.12 5.33
C LYS A 57 -2.04 10.24 6.13
N ASP A 58 -1.72 8.94 6.30
CA ASP A 58 -2.59 7.93 6.90
C ASP A 58 -3.96 7.78 6.18
N GLU A 59 -4.00 8.13 4.89
CA GLU A 59 -5.15 7.92 4.00
C GLU A 59 -5.16 6.49 3.41
N ALA A 60 -4.03 5.78 3.54
CA ALA A 60 -3.89 4.35 3.30
C ALA A 60 -2.99 3.73 4.39
N GLN A 61 -3.26 2.48 4.74
CA GLN A 61 -2.45 1.73 5.73
C GLN A 61 -1.49 0.75 5.08
N LEU A 62 -1.72 0.44 3.80
CA LEU A 62 -0.92 -0.46 2.98
C LEU A 62 -0.80 0.10 1.56
N ALA A 63 0.27 -0.22 0.85
CA ALA A 63 0.44 0.15 -0.54
C ALA A 63 1.19 -0.89 -1.36
N ILE A 64 0.83 -0.99 -2.64
CA ILE A 64 1.67 -1.66 -3.64
C ILE A 64 2.58 -0.62 -4.27
N LEU A 65 3.90 -0.78 -4.08
CA LEU A 65 4.90 0.11 -4.63
C LEU A 65 5.85 -0.61 -5.58
N GLN A 66 6.36 0.11 -6.57
CA GLN A 66 7.59 -0.27 -7.24
C GLN A 66 8.77 -0.07 -6.28
N SER A 67 9.68 -1.05 -6.23
CA SER A 67 10.77 -1.06 -5.25
C SER A 67 11.71 0.15 -5.39
N LEU A 68 11.93 0.64 -6.62
CA LEU A 68 12.74 1.85 -6.86
C LEU A 68 12.13 3.07 -6.14
N LEU A 69 10.81 3.29 -6.30
CA LEU A 69 10.12 4.43 -5.68
C LEU A 69 10.02 4.28 -4.16
N ALA A 70 9.92 3.05 -3.65
CA ALA A 70 10.00 2.79 -2.21
C ALA A 70 11.38 3.19 -1.65
N VAL A 71 12.48 2.88 -2.36
CA VAL A 71 13.84 3.27 -1.97
C VAL A 71 14.03 4.79 -2.05
N GLU A 72 13.58 5.43 -3.15
CA GLU A 72 13.64 6.89 -3.28
C GLU A 72 12.91 7.60 -2.14
N ALA A 73 11.70 7.14 -1.79
CA ALA A 73 10.96 7.69 -0.67
C ALA A 73 11.64 7.46 0.67
N TYR A 74 12.11 6.24 0.95
CA TYR A 74 12.80 5.94 2.20
C TYR A 74 14.03 6.83 2.40
N GLN A 75 14.82 7.06 1.34
CA GLN A 75 16.03 7.87 1.39
C GLN A 75 15.77 9.38 1.23
N GLY A 76 14.59 9.77 0.75
CA GLY A 76 14.26 11.17 0.45
C GLY A 76 15.08 11.74 -0.71
N VAL A 77 15.20 10.98 -1.80
CA VAL A 77 15.91 11.36 -3.02
C VAL A 77 14.98 11.27 -4.24
N GLY A 78 15.41 11.76 -5.41
CA GLY A 78 14.62 11.68 -6.64
C GLY A 78 13.25 12.37 -6.49
N ASN A 79 12.17 11.62 -6.70
CA ASN A 79 10.79 12.11 -6.54
C ASN A 79 10.45 12.55 -5.10
N PHE A 80 11.31 12.21 -4.14
CA PHE A 80 11.14 12.48 -2.71
C PHE A 80 12.25 13.35 -2.12
N ALA A 81 12.98 14.10 -2.95
CA ALA A 81 14.03 15.02 -2.51
C ALA A 81 13.58 15.92 -1.34
N GLY A 82 14.26 15.80 -0.19
CA GLY A 82 13.96 16.60 1.01
C GLY A 82 12.73 16.15 1.81
N ARG A 83 12.07 15.05 1.41
CA ARG A 83 10.88 14.50 2.05
C ARG A 83 10.99 12.99 2.32
N ALA A 84 12.11 12.58 2.92
CA ALA A 84 12.35 11.18 3.29
C ALA A 84 11.22 10.60 4.16
N TYR A 85 10.80 9.38 3.85
CA TYR A 85 9.83 8.62 4.63
C TYR A 85 10.52 7.46 5.38
N GLY A 86 11.21 7.80 6.48
CA GLY A 86 11.99 6.84 7.27
C GLY A 86 11.18 5.74 7.96
N ASP A 87 9.86 5.93 8.11
CA ASP A 87 8.95 4.95 8.73
C ASP A 87 8.34 3.95 7.74
N LEU A 88 8.64 4.07 6.45
CA LEU A 88 8.22 3.10 5.44
C LEU A 88 8.79 1.70 5.76
N ARG A 89 7.96 0.66 5.76
CA ARG A 89 8.36 -0.74 6.07
C ARG A 89 7.83 -1.69 5.01
N ALA A 90 8.68 -2.61 4.53
CA ALA A 90 8.28 -3.62 3.55
C ALA A 90 7.71 -4.86 4.23
N ILE A 91 6.64 -5.43 3.67
CA ILE A 91 6.01 -6.66 4.17
C ILE A 91 6.33 -7.85 3.25
N SER A 92 6.18 -7.69 1.93
CA SER A 92 6.40 -8.77 0.96
C SER A 92 6.76 -8.25 -0.42
N MET A 93 7.49 -9.06 -1.20
CA MET A 93 7.66 -8.86 -2.64
C MET A 93 6.54 -9.60 -3.40
N LEU A 94 6.00 -9.01 -4.47
CA LEU A 94 4.94 -9.61 -5.30
C LEU A 94 5.49 -10.31 -6.54
N TRP A 95 6.32 -9.61 -7.32
CA TRP A 95 7.14 -10.14 -8.41
C TRP A 95 8.36 -9.24 -8.58
N PRO A 96 9.38 -9.63 -9.37
CA PRO A 96 10.58 -8.83 -9.53
C PRO A 96 10.20 -7.41 -10.00
N THR A 97 10.52 -6.39 -9.19
CA THR A 97 10.19 -4.94 -9.29
C THR A 97 9.11 -4.39 -8.35
N SER A 98 8.26 -5.22 -7.73
CA SER A 98 7.10 -4.71 -6.95
C SER A 98 6.96 -5.34 -5.57
N SER A 99 6.60 -4.52 -4.58
CA SER A 99 6.47 -4.90 -3.16
C SER A 99 5.23 -4.31 -2.50
N ILE A 100 4.71 -5.00 -1.49
CA ILE A 100 3.72 -4.48 -0.54
C ILE A 100 4.46 -3.92 0.66
N LEU A 101 4.14 -2.67 1.01
CA LEU A 101 4.57 -1.99 2.21
C LEU A 101 3.35 -1.65 3.07
#